data_AF-A0AA36GV77-F1
#
_entry.id   AF-A0AA36GV77-F1
#
_cell.length_a   1.000
_cell.length_b   1.000
_cell.length_c   1.000
_cell.angle_alpha   90.00
_cell.angle_beta   90.00
_cell.angle_gamma   90.00
#
_symmetry.space_group_name_H-M   'P 1'
#
loop_
_entity.id
_entity.type
_entity.pdbx_description
1 polymer ?
#
loop_
_entity_poly.entity_id
_entity_poly.type
_entity_poly.pdbx_seq_one_letter_code
_entity_poly.pdbx_strand_id
1 'polypeptide(L)'
;MLIAFLALLSSIGADEYADLMRSDVTARVLPLNITINSTDPVNATCAFTLHRASCKNPPLTLNDSISWHTRICFNWRCNAPFHAMRVEDCWVGTRKSPVYIVKHDGCTAESALLHSPSYTSFLRAASIGWLSIRQAGVDELLVSCRITLCHVCDENCREYTPPRQCRDSADRDYQRMWNESAAVERACSPPVETTTVEMMIIPKIVDGFCSRAYRTSSLKRDSPFDYASLAIQ
;
A
#
# COMPACT_ATOMS: atom_id res chain seq x y z
N MET A 1 -59.64 9.52 -4.21
CA MET A 1 -58.87 8.81 -5.25
C MET A 1 -57.40 9.25 -5.35
N LEU A 2 -57.04 10.54 -5.15
CA LEU A 2 -55.65 11.00 -5.24
C LEU A 2 -54.70 10.39 -4.17
N ILE A 3 -55.20 10.15 -2.96
CA ILE A 3 -54.40 9.62 -1.83
C ILE A 3 -54.00 8.15 -2.04
N ALA A 4 -54.85 7.36 -2.71
CA ALA A 4 -54.55 5.95 -3.01
C ALA A 4 -53.46 5.82 -4.10
N PHE A 5 -53.43 6.73 -5.08
CA PHE A 5 -52.40 6.75 -6.12
C PHE A 5 -51.01 7.14 -5.58
N LEU A 6 -50.95 8.07 -4.62
CA LEU A 6 -49.69 8.44 -3.95
C LEU A 6 -49.15 7.28 -3.09
N ALA A 7 -50.02 6.53 -2.41
CA ALA A 7 -49.61 5.37 -1.61
C ALA A 7 -49.05 4.21 -2.47
N LEU A 8 -49.63 3.98 -3.66
CA LEU A 8 -49.14 2.99 -4.63
C LEU A 8 -47.78 3.37 -5.24
N LEU A 9 -47.53 4.66 -5.49
CA LEU A 9 -46.22 5.11 -5.97
C LEU A 9 -45.12 4.99 -4.91
N SER A 10 -45.46 5.18 -3.63
CA SER A 10 -44.49 5.00 -2.53
C SER A 10 -44.14 3.54 -2.24
N SER A 11 -45.03 2.57 -2.51
CA SER A 11 -44.71 1.15 -2.29
C SER A 11 -43.81 0.57 -3.39
N ILE A 12 -44.04 0.98 -4.65
CA ILE A 12 -43.27 0.48 -5.81
C ILE A 12 -41.80 0.89 -5.72
N GLY A 13 -41.50 2.13 -5.31
CA GLY A 13 -40.12 2.60 -5.17
C GLY A 13 -39.39 2.10 -3.92
N ALA A 14 -40.13 1.73 -2.85
CA ALA A 14 -39.53 1.20 -1.64
C ALA A 14 -39.00 -0.22 -1.81
N ASP A 15 -39.72 -1.05 -2.59
CA ASP A 15 -39.34 -2.44 -2.85
C ASP A 15 -38.09 -2.51 -3.73
N GLU A 16 -37.99 -1.70 -4.79
CA GLU A 16 -36.82 -1.68 -5.68
C GLU A 16 -35.53 -1.26 -4.94
N TYR A 17 -35.62 -0.27 -4.06
CA TYR A 17 -34.48 0.13 -3.22
C TYR A 17 -34.10 -0.97 -2.23
N ALA A 18 -35.07 -1.59 -1.57
CA ALA A 18 -34.82 -2.67 -0.63
C ALA A 18 -34.18 -3.89 -1.32
N ASP A 19 -34.62 -4.21 -2.53
CA ASP A 19 -34.05 -5.30 -3.33
C ASP A 19 -32.62 -4.99 -3.79
N LEU A 20 -32.34 -3.73 -4.17
CA LEU A 20 -30.98 -3.29 -4.46
C LEU A 20 -30.05 -3.40 -3.24
N MET A 21 -30.56 -3.12 -2.03
CA MET A 21 -29.79 -3.24 -0.79
C MET A 21 -29.52 -4.71 -0.42
N ARG A 22 -30.44 -5.61 -0.77
CA ARG A 22 -30.29 -7.07 -0.57
C ARG A 22 -29.43 -7.72 -1.65
N SER A 23 -29.13 -7.03 -2.74
CA SER A 23 -28.37 -7.63 -3.83
C SER A 23 -26.90 -7.84 -3.44
N ASP A 24 -26.43 -9.02 -3.84
CA ASP A 24 -25.04 -9.39 -3.79
C ASP A 24 -24.36 -8.93 -5.08
N VAL A 25 -23.14 -8.42 -4.96
CA VAL A 25 -22.33 -7.99 -6.11
C VAL A 25 -20.97 -8.66 -6.09
N THR A 26 -20.38 -8.87 -7.25
CA THR A 26 -18.96 -9.22 -7.34
C THR A 26 -18.11 -7.96 -7.40
N ALA A 27 -16.82 -8.08 -7.09
CA ALA A 27 -15.88 -6.99 -7.23
C ALA A 27 -14.68 -7.41 -8.09
N ARG A 28 -14.39 -6.59 -9.10
CA ARG A 28 -13.21 -6.77 -9.97
C ARG A 28 -12.22 -5.65 -9.69
N VAL A 29 -11.06 -6.03 -9.18
CA VAL A 29 -9.93 -5.10 -9.01
C VAL A 29 -9.28 -4.83 -10.36
N LEU A 30 -9.20 -3.56 -10.74
CA LEU A 30 -8.50 -3.10 -11.92
C LEU A 30 -6.99 -2.91 -11.64
N PRO A 31 -6.15 -2.93 -12.67
CA PRO A 31 -4.74 -2.58 -12.53
C PRO A 31 -4.56 -1.20 -11.91
N LEU A 32 -3.61 -1.10 -10.98
CA LEU A 32 -3.28 0.15 -10.29
C LEU A 32 -2.69 1.18 -11.27
N ASN A 33 -3.09 2.44 -11.11
CA ASN A 33 -2.47 3.55 -11.81
C ASN A 33 -1.28 4.06 -10.97
N ILE A 34 -0.06 3.73 -11.36
CA ILE A 34 1.16 4.07 -10.61
C ILE A 34 1.78 5.32 -11.23
N THR A 35 2.03 6.34 -10.41
CA THR A 35 2.74 7.57 -10.79
C THR A 35 4.01 7.68 -9.95
N ILE A 36 5.15 7.91 -10.60
CA ILE A 36 6.43 8.15 -9.91
C ILE A 36 6.63 9.66 -9.87
N ASN A 37 6.56 10.24 -8.68
CA ASN A 37 6.84 11.65 -8.41
C ASN A 37 8.21 11.74 -7.72
N SER A 38 9.24 11.43 -8.48
CA SER A 38 10.63 11.40 -8.03
C SER A 38 11.55 11.63 -9.22
N THR A 39 12.70 12.27 -8.98
CA THR A 39 13.78 12.34 -9.97
C THR A 39 14.46 10.99 -10.17
N ASP A 40 14.42 10.13 -9.14
CA ASP A 40 15.01 8.80 -9.16
C ASP A 40 13.98 7.79 -9.69
N PRO A 41 14.20 7.23 -10.90
CA PRO A 41 13.27 6.26 -11.45
C PRO A 41 13.34 4.95 -10.68
N VAL A 42 12.19 4.30 -10.49
CA VAL A 42 12.10 3.00 -9.83
C VAL A 42 11.26 2.03 -10.65
N ASN A 43 11.73 0.80 -10.77
CA ASN A 43 10.90 -0.29 -11.29
C ASN A 43 10.00 -0.82 -10.17
N ALA A 44 8.84 -0.19 -10.01
CA ALA A 44 7.91 -0.52 -8.94
C ALA A 44 6.95 -1.63 -9.35
N THR A 45 6.78 -2.64 -8.49
CA THR A 45 5.71 -3.64 -8.62
C THR A 45 4.71 -3.44 -7.49
N CYS A 46 3.47 -3.08 -7.83
CA CYS A 46 2.41 -2.88 -6.84
C CYS A 46 1.25 -3.86 -7.05
N ALA A 47 0.64 -4.26 -5.94
CA ALA A 47 -0.52 -5.13 -5.89
C ALA A 47 -1.59 -4.51 -5.00
N PHE A 48 -2.85 -4.65 -5.43
CA PHE A 48 -4.02 -4.26 -4.67
C PHE A 48 -4.99 -5.43 -4.63
N THR A 49 -5.47 -5.73 -3.42
CA THR A 49 -6.26 -6.92 -3.12
C THR A 49 -7.38 -6.57 -2.15
N LEU A 50 -8.52 -7.25 -2.31
CA LEU A 50 -9.67 -7.14 -1.42
C LEU A 50 -9.78 -8.43 -0.61
N HIS A 51 -10.09 -8.32 0.68
CA HIS A 51 -10.21 -9.48 1.57
C HIS A 51 -11.47 -9.36 2.41
N ARG A 52 -12.19 -10.48 2.64
CA ARG A 52 -13.38 -10.48 3.50
C ARG A 52 -12.98 -10.28 4.95
N ALA A 53 -13.59 -9.30 5.63
CA ALA A 53 -13.45 -8.92 7.04
C ALA A 53 -12.04 -8.50 7.51
N SER A 54 -10.98 -9.17 7.09
CA SER A 54 -9.60 -8.94 7.52
C SER A 54 -8.61 -9.16 6.38
N CYS A 55 -7.56 -8.34 6.33
CA CYS A 55 -6.48 -8.45 5.34
C CYS A 55 -5.62 -9.71 5.48
N LYS A 56 -5.85 -10.51 6.54
CA LYS A 56 -5.20 -11.81 6.77
C LYS A 56 -5.92 -12.95 6.04
N ASN A 57 -7.19 -12.77 5.71
CA ASN A 57 -7.98 -13.78 5.01
C ASN A 57 -7.53 -13.88 3.55
N PRO A 58 -7.93 -14.93 2.81
CA PRO A 58 -7.66 -15.03 1.39
C PRO A 58 -8.20 -13.83 0.59
N PRO A 59 -7.52 -13.42 -0.50
CA PRO A 59 -8.05 -12.38 -1.38
C PRO A 59 -9.32 -12.87 -2.08
N LEU A 60 -10.25 -11.96 -2.31
CA LEU A 60 -11.46 -12.22 -3.07
C LEU A 60 -11.12 -12.51 -4.54
N THR A 61 -11.90 -13.40 -5.13
CA THR A 61 -11.86 -13.82 -6.52
C THR A 61 -13.09 -13.29 -7.27
N LEU A 62 -13.12 -13.43 -8.60
CA LEU A 62 -14.24 -12.97 -9.42
C LEU A 62 -15.57 -13.71 -9.12
N ASN A 63 -15.50 -14.87 -8.47
CA ASN A 63 -16.67 -15.68 -8.13
C ASN A 63 -17.20 -15.36 -6.72
N ASP A 64 -16.49 -14.58 -5.94
CA ASP A 64 -16.91 -14.23 -4.58
C ASP A 64 -17.93 -13.09 -4.62
N SER A 65 -19.11 -13.34 -4.05
CA SER A 65 -20.12 -12.30 -3.85
C SER A 65 -19.89 -11.51 -2.56
N ILE A 66 -20.19 -10.23 -2.60
CA ILE A 66 -20.08 -9.28 -1.49
C ILE A 66 -21.49 -8.80 -1.16
N SER A 67 -22.00 -9.22 -0.01
CA SER A 67 -23.26 -8.72 0.52
C SER A 67 -23.10 -7.33 1.15
N TRP A 68 -24.20 -6.60 1.30
CA TRP A 68 -24.21 -5.23 1.81
C TRP A 68 -23.51 -5.06 3.17
N HIS A 69 -23.70 -6.03 4.06
CA HIS A 69 -23.12 -6.04 5.40
C HIS A 69 -21.75 -6.72 5.47
N THR A 70 -21.08 -6.95 4.34
CA THR A 70 -19.74 -7.53 4.36
C THR A 70 -18.70 -6.43 4.56
N ARG A 71 -17.91 -6.53 5.64
CA ARG A 71 -16.68 -5.75 5.78
C ARG A 71 -15.63 -6.25 4.81
N ILE A 72 -14.93 -5.34 4.15
CA ILE A 72 -13.86 -5.61 3.22
C ILE A 72 -12.60 -4.90 3.70
N CYS A 73 -11.49 -5.64 3.75
CA CYS A 73 -10.17 -5.03 3.82
C CYS A 73 -9.64 -4.76 2.41
N PHE A 74 -9.25 -3.52 2.18
CA PHE A 74 -8.48 -3.05 1.04
C PHE A 74 -7.00 -3.10 1.43
N ASN A 75 -6.19 -3.85 0.69
CA ASN A 75 -4.78 -4.06 1.01
C ASN A 75 -3.91 -3.69 -0.20
N TRP A 76 -3.08 -2.66 -0.03
CA TRP A 76 -2.13 -2.16 -1.01
C TRP A 76 -0.70 -2.50 -0.59
N ARG A 77 0.07 -3.03 -1.53
CA ARG A 77 1.48 -3.37 -1.32
C ARG A 77 2.30 -3.01 -2.54
N CYS A 78 3.42 -2.36 -2.34
CA CYS A 78 4.40 -2.12 -3.40
C CYS A 78 5.76 -2.72 -3.04
N ASN A 79 6.54 -3.02 -4.07
CA ASN A 79 7.96 -3.23 -3.99
C ASN A 79 8.62 -2.10 -4.80
N ALA A 80 9.14 -1.10 -4.10
CA ALA A 80 9.80 0.06 -4.67
C ALA A 80 10.87 0.55 -3.66
N PRO A 81 12.11 0.04 -3.74
CA PRO A 81 13.18 0.39 -2.80
C PRO A 81 13.38 1.90 -2.69
N PHE A 82 13.58 2.38 -1.46
CA PHE A 82 13.81 3.81 -1.15
C PHE A 82 12.67 4.75 -1.57
N HIS A 83 11.47 4.22 -1.81
CA HIS A 83 10.30 5.02 -2.11
C HIS A 83 9.24 4.87 -1.01
N ALA A 84 8.41 5.90 -0.86
CA ALA A 84 7.19 5.88 -0.08
C ALA A 84 5.96 5.96 -0.98
N MET A 85 4.93 5.25 -0.58
CA MET A 85 3.67 5.06 -1.30
C MET A 85 2.58 5.91 -0.68
N ARG A 86 1.84 6.63 -1.53
CA ARG A 86 0.57 7.27 -1.21
C ARG A 86 -0.54 6.66 -2.06
N VAL A 87 -1.59 6.18 -1.40
CA VAL A 87 -2.84 5.73 -2.03
C VAL A 87 -3.76 6.92 -2.16
N GLU A 88 -4.29 7.17 -3.36
CA GLU A 88 -5.18 8.29 -3.66
C GLU A 88 -6.13 7.93 -4.81
N ASP A 89 -7.14 8.76 -5.02
CA ASP A 89 -8.07 8.67 -6.17
C ASP A 89 -8.66 7.26 -6.36
N CYS A 90 -9.02 6.59 -5.26
CA CYS A 90 -9.68 5.29 -5.32
C CYS A 90 -11.17 5.45 -5.56
N TRP A 91 -11.72 4.62 -6.45
CA TRP A 91 -13.13 4.62 -6.76
C TRP A 91 -13.67 3.20 -6.96
N VAL A 92 -14.99 3.08 -6.75
CA VAL A 92 -15.78 1.87 -6.90
C VAL A 92 -16.98 2.18 -7.80
N GLY A 93 -17.36 1.27 -8.68
CA GLY A 93 -18.58 1.40 -9.49
C GLY A 93 -18.36 0.94 -10.91
N THR A 94 -18.99 1.62 -11.86
CA THR A 94 -18.76 1.40 -13.30
C THR A 94 -17.84 2.48 -13.86
N ARG A 95 -17.26 2.24 -15.05
CA ARG A 95 -16.45 3.28 -15.74
C ARG A 95 -17.22 4.57 -16.04
N LYS A 96 -18.55 4.48 -16.17
CA LYS A 96 -19.44 5.62 -16.46
C LYS A 96 -19.91 6.33 -15.19
N SER A 97 -19.99 5.62 -14.07
CA SER A 97 -20.45 6.14 -12.80
C SER A 97 -19.53 5.66 -11.67
N PRO A 98 -18.34 6.26 -11.53
CA PRO A 98 -17.43 5.97 -10.44
C PRO A 98 -17.84 6.72 -9.17
N VAL A 99 -17.76 6.04 -8.02
CA VAL A 99 -17.92 6.64 -6.70
C VAL A 99 -16.56 6.62 -6.01
N TYR A 100 -16.00 7.81 -5.75
CA TYR A 100 -14.71 7.93 -5.08
C TYR A 100 -14.83 7.57 -3.59
N ILE A 101 -13.97 6.66 -3.14
CA ILE A 101 -13.88 6.17 -1.76
C ILE A 101 -12.62 6.69 -1.06
N VAL A 102 -11.57 7.01 -1.82
CA VAL A 102 -10.39 7.74 -1.34
C VAL A 102 -10.18 8.90 -2.29
N LYS A 103 -10.06 10.12 -1.74
CA LYS A 103 -9.90 11.35 -2.51
C LYS A 103 -8.44 11.54 -2.93
N HIS A 104 -8.20 12.63 -3.65
CA HIS A 104 -6.87 13.02 -4.11
C HIS A 104 -5.88 13.34 -2.98
N ASP A 105 -6.38 13.77 -1.81
CA ASP A 105 -5.57 14.01 -0.61
C ASP A 105 -5.13 12.72 0.11
N GLY A 106 -5.57 11.55 -0.38
CA GLY A 106 -5.29 10.24 0.22
C GLY A 106 -6.14 9.94 1.45
N CYS A 107 -7.12 10.78 1.79
CA CYS A 107 -8.09 10.52 2.84
C CYS A 107 -9.38 9.93 2.27
N THR A 108 -10.14 9.23 3.12
CA THR A 108 -11.46 8.72 2.73
C THR A 108 -12.40 9.85 2.29
N ALA A 109 -13.26 9.56 1.32
CA ALA A 109 -14.36 10.44 0.97
C ALA A 109 -15.52 10.33 1.96
N GLU A 110 -15.74 9.14 2.54
CA GLU A 110 -16.84 8.85 3.46
C GLU A 110 -16.42 7.75 4.46
N SER A 111 -16.24 8.16 5.71
CA SER A 111 -15.81 7.27 6.81
C SER A 111 -16.80 6.15 7.14
N ALA A 112 -18.09 6.31 6.79
CA ALA A 112 -19.08 5.26 6.93
C ALA A 112 -18.86 4.10 5.94
N LEU A 113 -18.26 4.38 4.78
CA LEU A 113 -17.96 3.38 3.74
C LEU A 113 -16.60 2.74 3.93
N LEU A 114 -15.57 3.56 4.15
CA LEU A 114 -14.18 3.12 4.20
C LEU A 114 -13.38 4.06 5.09
N HIS A 115 -12.52 3.52 5.94
CA HIS A 115 -11.57 4.36 6.67
C HIS A 115 -10.46 4.89 5.75
N SER A 116 -9.82 5.99 6.14
CA SER A 116 -8.60 6.43 5.46
C SER A 116 -7.52 5.33 5.50
N PRO A 117 -6.75 5.13 4.42
CA PRO A 117 -5.68 4.14 4.39
C PRO A 117 -4.70 4.31 5.56
N SER A 118 -4.52 3.25 6.34
CA SER A 118 -3.52 3.17 7.42
C SER A 118 -2.25 2.52 6.90
N TYR A 119 -1.12 3.19 7.11
CA TYR A 119 0.17 2.72 6.64
C TYR A 119 0.91 1.97 7.76
N THR A 120 1.32 0.74 7.47
CA THR A 120 2.15 -0.07 8.39
C THR A 120 3.64 0.03 8.05
N SER A 121 3.95 0.43 6.82
CA SER A 121 5.27 0.85 6.37
C SER A 121 5.11 1.76 5.15
N PHE A 122 6.22 2.33 4.65
CA PHE A 122 6.20 3.19 3.46
C PHE A 122 5.61 2.54 2.21
N LEU A 123 5.55 1.20 2.12
CA LEU A 123 5.08 0.48 0.94
C LEU A 123 3.89 -0.44 1.23
N ARG A 124 3.28 -0.32 2.42
CA ARG A 124 2.16 -1.16 2.85
C ARG A 124 1.08 -0.32 3.51
N ALA A 125 -0.08 -0.29 2.88
CA ALA A 125 -1.27 0.38 3.38
C ALA A 125 -2.45 -0.59 3.40
N ALA A 126 -3.34 -0.40 4.37
CA ALA A 126 -4.60 -1.13 4.41
C ALA A 126 -5.73 -0.22 4.91
N SER A 127 -6.94 -0.53 4.49
CA SER A 127 -8.16 0.09 5.02
C SER A 127 -9.24 -0.96 5.20
N ILE A 128 -10.15 -0.74 6.15
CA ILE A 128 -11.31 -1.60 6.40
C ILE A 128 -12.57 -0.75 6.25
N GLY A 129 -13.54 -1.29 5.52
CA GLY A 129 -14.79 -0.60 5.23
C GLY A 129 -15.94 -1.56 4.97
N TRP A 130 -17.15 -1.03 4.86
CA TRP A 130 -18.33 -1.75 4.39
C TRP A 130 -18.50 -1.35 2.93
N LEU A 131 -18.19 -2.25 1.98
CA LEU A 131 -18.32 -1.96 0.55
C LEU A 131 -19.82 -1.98 0.15
N SER A 132 -20.57 -1.05 0.70
CA SER A 132 -22.03 -0.96 0.62
C SER A 132 -22.48 -0.13 -0.59
N ILE A 133 -21.66 -0.01 -1.62
CA ILE A 133 -22.05 0.68 -2.85
C ILE A 133 -22.88 -0.29 -3.69
N ARG A 134 -24.04 0.16 -4.17
CA ARG A 134 -24.91 -0.59 -5.09
C ARG A 134 -25.39 0.35 -6.19
N GLN A 135 -25.38 -0.14 -7.42
CA GLN A 135 -25.85 0.60 -8.60
C GLN A 135 -26.90 -0.26 -9.30
N ALA A 136 -28.04 0.36 -9.65
CA ALA A 136 -29.14 -0.35 -10.29
C ALA A 136 -28.68 -1.00 -11.60
N GLY A 137 -28.97 -2.29 -11.77
CA GLY A 137 -28.56 -3.07 -12.95
C GLY A 137 -27.05 -3.36 -13.03
N VAL A 138 -26.32 -3.27 -11.92
CA VAL A 138 -24.88 -3.54 -11.85
C VAL A 138 -24.60 -4.66 -10.85
N ASP A 139 -24.23 -5.84 -11.38
CA ASP A 139 -23.89 -7.01 -10.57
C ASP A 139 -22.39 -7.13 -10.27
N GLU A 140 -21.56 -6.38 -11.00
CA GLU A 140 -20.10 -6.34 -10.82
C GLU A 140 -19.62 -4.91 -10.63
N LEU A 141 -18.96 -4.65 -9.51
CA LEU A 141 -18.31 -3.38 -9.23
C LEU A 141 -16.84 -3.44 -9.66
N LEU A 142 -16.38 -2.44 -10.42
CA LEU A 142 -14.97 -2.23 -10.67
C LEU A 142 -14.38 -1.42 -9.52
N VAL A 143 -13.18 -1.79 -9.09
CA VAL A 143 -12.43 -1.06 -8.07
C VAL A 143 -11.07 -0.67 -8.63
N SER A 144 -10.74 0.62 -8.57
CA SER A 144 -9.46 1.13 -9.03
C SER A 144 -8.92 2.17 -8.07
N CYS A 145 -7.61 2.33 -8.07
CA CYS A 145 -6.88 3.29 -7.24
C CYS A 145 -5.68 3.85 -7.99
N ARG A 146 -5.29 5.06 -7.61
CA ARG A 146 -4.00 5.62 -7.96
C ARG A 146 -3.01 5.42 -6.82
N ILE A 147 -1.77 5.15 -7.17
CA ILE A 147 -0.65 5.13 -6.25
C ILE A 147 0.38 6.14 -6.75
N THR A 148 0.78 7.04 -5.86
CA THR A 148 1.92 7.92 -6.09
C THR A 148 3.11 7.43 -5.26
N LEU A 149 4.24 7.22 -5.93
CA LEU A 149 5.51 6.85 -5.32
C LEU A 149 6.45 8.05 -5.36
N CYS A 150 7.09 8.37 -4.24
CA CYS A 150 8.11 9.40 -4.15
C CYS A 150 9.31 8.91 -3.36
N HIS A 151 10.50 9.47 -3.62
CA HIS A 151 11.72 9.03 -2.95
C HIS A 151 11.73 9.46 -1.47
N VAL A 152 12.19 8.59 -0.58
CA VAL A 152 12.15 8.84 0.88
C VAL A 152 13.06 9.97 1.37
N CYS A 153 13.93 10.49 0.50
CA CYS A 153 14.82 11.62 0.81
C CYS A 153 14.27 12.96 0.34
N ASP A 154 13.16 12.97 -0.41
CA ASP A 154 12.49 14.21 -0.80
C ASP A 154 11.67 14.76 0.37
N GLU A 155 11.91 16.02 0.74
CA GLU A 155 11.19 16.71 1.80
C GLU A 155 9.69 16.80 1.50
N ASN A 156 9.31 17.03 0.25
CA ASN A 156 7.90 17.07 -0.15
C ASN A 156 7.24 15.69 0.00
N CYS A 157 7.99 14.63 -0.31
CA CYS A 157 7.52 13.26 -0.13
C CYS A 157 7.18 13.00 1.35
N ARG A 158 8.07 13.43 2.25
CA ARG A 158 7.87 13.33 3.69
C ARG A 158 6.67 14.11 4.19
N GLU A 159 6.36 15.28 3.62
CA GLU A 159 5.23 16.11 4.09
C GLU A 159 3.86 15.54 3.70
N TYR A 160 3.75 14.97 2.50
CA TYR A 160 2.46 14.56 1.94
C TYR A 160 2.24 13.04 1.92
N THR A 161 3.24 12.24 2.28
CA THR A 161 3.17 10.77 2.32
C THR A 161 3.71 10.23 3.64
N PRO A 162 2.94 9.45 4.41
CA PRO A 162 1.49 9.23 4.30
C PRO A 162 0.65 10.49 4.60
N PRO A 163 -0.64 10.52 4.20
CA PRO A 163 -1.55 11.60 4.57
C PRO A 163 -1.73 11.72 6.09
N ARG A 164 -1.36 12.86 6.68
CA ARG A 164 -1.41 13.10 8.13
C ARG A 164 -2.71 13.74 8.63
N GLN A 165 -3.48 14.39 7.74
CA GLN A 165 -4.60 15.27 8.13
C GLN A 165 -5.98 14.63 7.89
N CYS A 166 -6.06 13.30 7.87
CA CYS A 166 -7.35 12.62 7.70
C CYS A 166 -8.13 12.60 9.03
N ARG A 167 -9.39 13.04 8.97
CA ARG A 167 -10.27 13.18 10.15
C ARG A 167 -10.56 11.86 10.87
N ASP A 168 -10.52 10.76 10.15
CA ASP A 168 -10.83 9.40 10.60
C ASP A 168 -9.57 8.52 10.69
N SER A 169 -8.38 9.13 10.66
CA SER A 169 -7.12 8.37 10.77
C SER A 169 -7.00 7.69 12.13
N ALA A 170 -6.48 6.46 12.11
CA ALA A 170 -5.96 5.85 13.32
C ALA A 170 -4.77 6.69 13.79
N ASP A 171 -4.65 6.90 15.10
CA ASP A 171 -3.56 7.65 15.74
C ASP A 171 -2.21 6.96 15.47
N ARG A 172 -1.63 7.27 14.31
CA ARG A 172 -0.39 6.71 13.79
C ARG A 172 0.60 7.84 13.64
N ASP A 173 1.70 7.74 14.38
CA ASP A 173 2.79 8.69 14.28
C ASP A 173 3.65 8.39 13.04
N TYR A 174 3.18 8.86 11.88
CA TYR A 174 3.93 8.74 10.63
C TYR A 174 5.21 9.58 10.63
N GLN A 175 5.30 10.61 11.48
CA GLN A 175 6.51 11.40 11.62
C GLN A 175 7.62 10.58 12.28
N ARG A 176 7.27 9.87 13.36
CA ARG A 176 8.14 8.90 14.00
C ARG A 176 8.54 7.77 13.06
N MET A 177 7.60 7.24 12.28
CA MET A 177 7.89 6.21 11.26
C MET A 177 8.98 6.66 10.28
N TRP A 178 8.99 7.95 9.89
CA TRP A 178 10.03 8.51 9.02
C TRP A 178 11.37 8.68 9.75
N ASN A 179 11.34 9.32 10.92
CA ASN A 179 12.54 9.69 11.67
C ASN A 179 13.32 8.48 12.21
N GLU A 180 12.63 7.44 12.66
CA GLU A 180 13.24 6.26 13.28
C GLU A 180 13.53 5.15 12.25
N SER A 181 13.33 5.42 10.95
CA SER A 181 13.57 4.43 9.91
C SER A 181 15.05 4.37 9.52
N ALA A 182 15.72 3.30 9.93
CA ALA A 182 17.07 2.96 9.45
C ALA A 182 17.14 2.80 7.91
N ALA A 183 16.02 2.51 7.24
CA ALA A 183 15.98 2.45 5.78
C ALA A 183 16.04 3.84 5.15
N VAL A 184 15.40 4.83 5.78
CA VAL A 184 15.47 6.24 5.36
C VAL A 184 16.87 6.79 5.64
N GLU A 185 17.39 6.58 6.85
CA GLU A 185 18.74 7.01 7.23
C GLU A 185 19.80 6.48 6.25
N ARG A 186 19.78 5.18 5.95
CA ARG A 186 20.71 4.56 4.99
C ARG A 186 20.57 5.12 3.57
N ALA A 187 19.37 5.47 3.14
CA ALA A 187 19.11 5.99 1.80
C ALA A 187 19.56 7.46 1.66
N CYS A 188 19.32 8.28 2.68
CA CYS A 188 19.50 9.72 2.62
C CYS A 188 20.84 10.20 3.20
N SER A 189 21.51 9.35 3.98
CA SER A 189 22.82 9.61 4.58
C SER A 189 23.66 8.35 4.51
N PRO A 190 24.07 7.91 3.31
CA PRO A 190 24.89 6.72 3.16
C PRO A 190 26.20 6.90 3.94
N PRO A 191 26.68 5.87 4.65
CA PRO A 191 27.94 5.96 5.36
C PRO A 191 29.06 6.27 4.36
N VAL A 192 29.89 7.26 4.67
CA VAL A 192 31.09 7.56 3.89
C VAL A 192 32.01 6.35 4.00
N GLU A 193 32.23 5.63 2.90
CA GLU A 193 33.26 4.60 2.87
C GLU A 193 34.62 5.27 3.02
N THR A 194 35.18 5.24 4.23
CA THR A 194 36.57 5.59 4.48
C THR A 194 37.45 4.57 3.78
N THR A 195 37.73 4.78 2.51
CA THR A 195 38.88 4.13 1.86
C THR A 195 40.11 4.66 2.58
N THR A 196 40.72 3.82 3.40
CA THR A 196 42.03 4.06 3.98
C THR A 196 43.02 4.34 2.87
N VAL A 197 43.23 5.61 2.54
CA VAL A 197 44.43 6.07 1.85
C VAL A 197 45.54 6.06 2.90
N GLU A 198 45.95 4.85 3.31
CA GLU A 198 47.16 4.68 4.11
C GLU A 198 48.35 4.76 3.15
N MET A 199 48.94 5.95 3.15
CA MET A 199 50.24 6.32 2.62
C MET A 199 51.19 5.14 2.33
N MET A 200 51.35 4.77 1.06
CA MET A 200 52.61 4.18 0.59
C MET A 200 53.69 5.27 0.59
N ILE A 201 54.27 5.54 1.76
CA ILE A 201 55.65 6.04 1.86
C ILE A 201 56.48 4.82 2.23
N ILE A 202 57.15 4.23 1.23
CA ILE A 202 58.15 3.19 1.45
C ILE A 202 59.49 3.88 1.73
N PRO A 203 60.09 3.78 2.92
CA PRO A 203 61.52 3.98 3.04
C PRO A 203 62.21 2.70 2.56
N LYS A 204 63.04 2.81 1.52
CA LYS A 204 64.04 1.79 1.21
C LYS A 204 65.04 1.72 2.36
N ILE A 205 65.34 0.53 2.90
CA ILE A 205 66.65 0.05 3.40
C ILE A 205 66.52 -1.48 3.64
N VAL A 206 67.08 -2.31 2.74
CA VAL A 206 68.28 -3.16 2.84
C VAL A 206 68.15 -4.43 3.73
N ASP A 207 68.20 -5.56 3.02
CA ASP A 207 68.70 -6.92 3.31
C ASP A 207 68.26 -7.75 4.53
N GLY A 208 67.79 -8.97 4.20
CA GLY A 208 68.29 -10.18 4.86
C GLY A 208 67.25 -11.08 5.53
N PHE A 209 67.20 -12.34 5.05
CA PHE A 209 66.73 -13.55 5.74
C PHE A 209 65.24 -13.96 5.71
N CYS A 210 65.01 -14.98 4.87
CA CYS A 210 64.55 -16.33 5.23
C CYS A 210 63.07 -16.61 5.63
N SER A 211 62.45 -17.44 4.76
CA SER A 211 61.57 -18.59 5.06
C SER A 211 60.07 -18.51 4.79
N ARG A 212 59.67 -19.39 3.84
CA ARG A 212 58.50 -20.29 3.79
C ARG A 212 57.08 -19.72 3.85
N ALA A 213 56.44 -19.85 2.68
CA ALA A 213 55.19 -20.58 2.41
C ALA A 213 53.94 -20.23 3.25
N TYR A 214 52.83 -19.92 2.57
CA TYR A 214 51.71 -20.85 2.46
C TYR A 214 50.76 -20.44 1.32
N ARG A 215 50.17 -21.47 0.71
CA ARG A 215 49.28 -21.47 -0.43
C ARG A 215 47.84 -21.59 0.10
N THR A 216 46.93 -20.70 -0.27
CA THR A 216 45.47 -20.84 -0.04
C THR A 216 44.73 -20.26 -1.25
N SER A 217 44.31 -21.07 -2.22
CA SER A 217 43.01 -21.77 -2.31
C SER A 217 41.80 -20.84 -2.27
N SER A 218 41.26 -20.60 -3.46
CA SER A 218 40.05 -19.85 -3.76
C SER A 218 38.81 -20.74 -3.68
N LEU A 219 37.67 -20.10 -3.40
CA LEU A 219 36.28 -20.48 -3.69
C LEU A 219 35.67 -21.66 -2.91
N LYS A 220 34.69 -21.35 -2.07
CA LYS A 220 33.35 -21.92 -2.26
C LYS A 220 32.22 -21.06 -1.70
N ARG A 221 31.16 -21.09 -2.50
CA ARG A 221 29.85 -20.46 -2.44
C ARG A 221 28.97 -21.22 -1.42
N ASP A 222 28.02 -20.51 -0.82
CA ASP A 222 26.62 -20.92 -0.55
C ASP A 222 26.11 -20.48 0.83
N SER A 223 24.99 -19.75 0.85
CA SER A 223 24.04 -19.73 1.97
C SER A 223 22.68 -19.19 1.50
N PRO A 224 21.59 -19.96 1.63
CA PRO A 224 20.24 -19.46 1.85
C PRO A 224 19.94 -19.51 3.35
N PHE A 225 19.33 -18.48 3.93
CA PHE A 225 18.78 -18.54 5.28
C PHE A 225 17.32 -18.09 5.27
N ASP A 226 16.47 -19.00 5.72
CA ASP A 226 15.04 -18.87 5.91
C ASP A 226 14.72 -19.23 7.38
N TYR A 227 13.70 -18.55 7.90
CA TYR A 227 12.98 -18.73 9.18
C TYR A 227 13.68 -18.56 10.55
N ALA A 228 13.09 -17.67 11.38
CA ALA A 228 12.34 -18.11 12.56
C ALA A 228 11.48 -16.99 13.17
N SER A 229 10.18 -17.28 13.31
CA SER A 229 9.21 -16.62 14.19
C SER A 229 9.54 -16.86 15.66
N LEU A 230 9.20 -15.90 16.53
CA LEU A 230 9.01 -16.14 17.96
C LEU A 230 7.74 -15.41 18.44
N ALA A 231 6.80 -16.23 18.92
CA ALA A 231 5.63 -15.85 19.67
C ALA A 231 6.04 -15.46 21.11
N ILE A 232 5.31 -14.51 21.71
CA ILE A 232 5.35 -14.27 23.16
C ILE A 232 3.92 -14.19 23.67
N GLN A 233 3.73 -14.87 24.80
CA GLN A 233 2.52 -14.98 25.64
C GLN A 233 2.03 -13.64 26.17
#